data_AF-A0A170V2G2-F1
#
_entry.id   AF-A0A170V2G2-F1
#
_cell.length_a   1.000
_cell.length_b   1.000
_cell.length_c   1.000
_cell.angle_alpha   90.00
_cell.angle_beta   90.00
_cell.angle_gamma   90.00
#
_symmetry.space_group_name_H-M   'P 1'
#
loop_
_entity.id
_entity.type
_entity.pdbx_description
1 polymer ?
#
loop_
_entity_poly.entity_id
_entity_poly.type
_entity_poly.pdbx_seq_one_letter_code
_entity_poly.pdbx_strand_id
1 'polypeptide(L)'
;GIFYTSENEKKQVQVVVSEGEFDYGLIPDLDATAIELPYQGERYSLLLLLPNSRNGLKKLTANLKKDSLRDINKYLSKNTVEVCIPKFKFYSITRPKNALTECGVTDIFNEAADLSGITGSKGLYLDDLVQLVTLEVDESSGSYNFLTT
;
A
#
# COMPACT_ATOMS: atom_id res chain seq x y z
N GLY A 1 10.36 -14.23 13.48
CA GLY A 1 10.12 -15.08 12.30
C GLY A 1 11.27 -15.00 11.31
N ILE A 2 11.20 -15.79 10.24
CA ILE A 2 12.14 -15.73 9.11
C ILE A 2 11.44 -14.99 7.96
N PHE A 3 12.11 -13.97 7.42
CA PHE A 3 11.67 -13.23 6.23
C PHE A 3 12.61 -13.54 5.06
N TYR A 4 12.05 -13.85 3.90
CA TYR A 4 12.81 -14.18 2.69
C TYR A 4 12.94 -12.92 1.82
N THR A 5 14.15 -12.39 1.67
CA THR A 5 14.43 -11.24 0.80
C THR A 5 14.62 -11.67 -0.66
N SER A 6 15.01 -12.94 -0.87
CA SER A 6 15.05 -13.61 -2.16
C SER A 6 14.85 -15.12 -1.96
N GLU A 7 14.94 -15.93 -3.02
CA GLU A 7 14.86 -17.40 -2.90
C GLU A 7 15.92 -17.99 -1.96
N ASN A 8 17.12 -17.42 -1.97
CA ASN A 8 18.29 -17.97 -1.27
C ASN A 8 18.72 -17.14 -0.05
N GLU A 9 18.18 -15.92 0.10
CA GLU A 9 18.53 -15.03 1.20
C GLU A 9 17.37 -14.91 2.18
N LYS A 10 17.69 -15.07 3.47
CA LYS A 10 16.74 -14.98 4.58
C LYS A 10 17.30 -14.10 5.69
N LYS A 11 16.40 -13.38 6.37
CA LYS A 11 16.72 -12.56 7.53
C LYS A 11 15.81 -12.93 8.70
N GLN A 12 16.38 -12.92 9.90
CA GLN A 12 15.59 -13.05 11.11
C GLN A 12 14.99 -11.69 11.45
N VAL A 13 13.66 -11.64 11.61
CA VAL A 13 12.92 -10.41 11.90
C VAL A 13 12.00 -10.61 13.09
N GLN A 14 11.68 -9.53 13.79
CA GLN A 14 10.58 -9.54 14.74
C GLN A 14 9.26 -9.65 13.97
N VAL A 15 8.31 -10.41 14.52
CA VAL A 15 7.00 -10.64 13.90
C VAL A 15 5.92 -10.32 14.92
N VAL A 16 4.80 -9.83 14.44
CA VAL A 16 3.54 -9.71 15.16
C VAL A 16 2.65 -10.85 14.71
N VAL A 17 2.03 -11.53 15.67
CA VAL A 17 1.04 -12.58 15.40
C VAL A 17 -0.27 -12.17 16.04
N SER A 18 -1.37 -12.32 15.31
CA SER A 18 -2.70 -12.11 15.86
C SER A 18 -3.74 -12.96 15.14
N GLU A 19 -4.77 -13.34 15.86
CA GLU A 19 -5.89 -14.10 15.37
C GLU A 19 -7.15 -13.24 15.47
N GLY A 20 -7.95 -13.19 14.42
CA GLY A 20 -9.17 -12.39 14.39
C GLY A 20 -9.95 -12.58 13.10
N GLU A 21 -11.11 -11.94 13.03
CA GLU A 21 -11.88 -11.87 11.79
C GLU A 21 -11.37 -10.73 10.91
N PHE A 22 -10.90 -11.07 9.72
CA PHE A 22 -10.43 -10.12 8.72
C PHE A 22 -11.06 -10.42 7.37
N ASP A 23 -11.21 -9.40 6.54
CA ASP A 23 -11.55 -9.60 5.13
C ASP A 23 -10.35 -10.21 4.42
N TYR A 24 -10.54 -11.43 3.92
CA TYR A 24 -9.49 -12.31 3.43
C TYR A 24 -9.97 -13.05 2.17
N GLY A 25 -9.07 -13.32 1.24
CA GLY A 25 -9.39 -14.08 0.04
C GLY A 25 -8.16 -14.49 -0.78
N LEU A 26 -8.29 -15.59 -1.51
CA LEU A 26 -7.33 -15.97 -2.55
C LEU A 26 -7.65 -15.20 -3.82
N ILE A 27 -6.61 -14.71 -4.51
CA ILE A 27 -6.72 -13.99 -5.78
C ILE A 27 -6.06 -14.84 -6.88
N PRO A 28 -6.81 -15.74 -7.55
CA PRO A 28 -6.24 -16.68 -8.51
C PRO A 28 -5.51 -15.99 -9.67
N ASP A 29 -6.07 -14.89 -10.17
CA ASP A 29 -5.53 -14.13 -11.31
C ASP A 29 -4.15 -13.51 -11.01
N LEU A 30 -3.90 -13.21 -9.73
CA LEU A 30 -2.63 -12.66 -9.23
C LEU A 30 -1.69 -13.71 -8.65
N ASP A 31 -2.12 -14.97 -8.50
CA ASP A 31 -1.37 -16.00 -7.79
C ASP A 31 -0.94 -15.52 -6.39
N ALA A 32 -1.90 -14.95 -5.68
CA ALA A 32 -1.69 -14.26 -4.42
C ALA A 32 -2.81 -14.52 -3.42
N THR A 33 -2.52 -14.23 -2.16
CA THR A 33 -3.48 -14.15 -1.07
C THR A 33 -3.63 -12.69 -0.66
N ALA A 34 -4.86 -12.25 -0.42
CA ALA A 34 -5.19 -10.91 -0.01
C ALA A 34 -5.75 -10.90 1.41
N ILE A 35 -5.38 -9.89 2.20
CA ILE A 35 -5.98 -9.62 3.51
C ILE A 35 -6.10 -8.11 3.72
N GLU A 36 -7.22 -7.68 4.25
CA GLU A 36 -7.51 -6.29 4.60
C GLU A 36 -7.39 -6.09 6.11
N LEU A 37 -6.50 -5.18 6.52
CA LEU A 37 -6.24 -4.86 7.92
C LEU A 37 -6.78 -3.45 8.21
N PRO A 38 -7.85 -3.29 8.99
CA PRO A 38 -8.40 -1.97 9.29
C PRO A 38 -7.44 -1.15 10.17
N TYR A 39 -7.39 0.15 9.94
CA TYR A 39 -6.78 1.11 10.86
C TYR A 39 -7.74 1.41 12.02
N GLN A 40 -7.21 2.01 13.08
CA GLN A 40 -8.03 2.49 14.19
C GLN A 40 -9.17 3.40 13.70
N GLY A 41 -10.39 3.09 14.12
CA GLY A 41 -11.60 3.81 13.71
C GLY A 41 -12.21 3.35 12.39
N GLU A 42 -11.68 2.28 11.78
CA GLU A 42 -12.27 1.53 10.65
C GLU A 42 -12.61 2.34 9.39
N ARG A 43 -12.15 3.60 9.31
CA ARG A 43 -12.36 4.48 8.15
C ARG A 43 -11.44 4.13 6.98
N TYR A 44 -10.26 3.62 7.29
CA TYR A 44 -9.23 3.24 6.35
C TYR A 44 -8.75 1.83 6.66
N SER A 45 -8.22 1.16 5.66
CA SER A 45 -7.63 -0.17 5.78
C SER A 45 -6.38 -0.28 4.94
N LEU A 46 -5.51 -1.20 5.32
CA LEU A 46 -4.36 -1.63 4.53
C LEU A 46 -4.70 -2.97 3.88
N LEU A 47 -4.77 -2.98 2.55
CA LEU A 47 -4.88 -4.21 1.77
C LEU A 47 -3.48 -4.75 1.48
N LEU A 48 -3.18 -5.94 2.01
CA LEU A 48 -1.93 -6.65 1.77
C LEU A 48 -2.14 -7.76 0.76
N LEU A 49 -1.30 -7.77 -0.28
CA LEU A 49 -1.23 -8.85 -1.28
C LEU A 49 0.06 -9.63 -1.08
N LEU A 50 -0.07 -10.88 -0.67
CA LEU A 50 1.04 -11.81 -0.47
C LEU A 50 1.13 -12.78 -1.65
N PRO A 51 2.18 -12.74 -2.48
CA PRO A 51 2.37 -13.76 -3.51
C PRO A 51 2.45 -15.16 -2.89
N ASN A 52 1.81 -16.16 -3.52
CA ASN A 52 1.86 -17.54 -3.04
C ASN A 52 3.25 -18.18 -3.21
N SER A 53 4.06 -17.66 -4.14
CA SER A 53 5.46 -18.05 -4.35
C SER A 53 6.44 -17.02 -3.81
N ARG A 54 7.58 -17.47 -3.25
CA ARG A 54 8.65 -16.60 -2.70
C ARG A 54 9.25 -15.63 -3.72
N ASN A 55 9.30 -16.02 -5.00
CA ASN A 55 9.78 -15.18 -6.11
C ASN A 55 8.62 -14.50 -6.88
N GLY A 56 7.39 -14.62 -6.37
CA GLY A 56 6.16 -14.24 -7.08
C GLY A 56 5.92 -12.74 -7.18
N LEU A 57 6.64 -11.91 -6.41
CA LEU A 57 6.39 -10.46 -6.34
C LEU A 57 6.45 -9.79 -7.72
N LYS A 58 7.45 -10.14 -8.55
CA LYS A 58 7.59 -9.55 -9.90
C LYS A 58 6.39 -9.89 -10.80
N LYS A 59 5.90 -11.13 -10.74
CA LYS A 59 4.73 -11.59 -11.50
C LYS A 59 3.46 -10.90 -10.99
N LEU A 60 3.29 -10.83 -9.67
CA LEU A 60 2.18 -10.14 -9.02
C LEU A 60 2.13 -8.68 -9.46
N THR A 61 3.21 -7.91 -9.34
CA THR A 61 3.24 -6.48 -9.73
C THR A 61 2.96 -6.27 -11.21
N ALA A 62 3.39 -7.20 -12.08
CA ALA A 62 3.11 -7.12 -13.52
C ALA A 62 1.64 -7.38 -13.85
N ASN A 63 1.02 -8.37 -13.20
CA ASN A 63 -0.38 -8.72 -13.40
C ASN A 63 -1.33 -7.69 -12.78
N LEU A 64 -0.99 -7.15 -11.61
CA LEU A 64 -1.77 -6.15 -10.89
C LEU A 64 -2.09 -4.91 -11.73
N LYS A 65 -1.28 -4.59 -12.75
CA LYS A 65 -1.57 -3.48 -13.68
C LYS A 65 -2.86 -3.67 -14.49
N LYS A 66 -3.35 -4.90 -14.59
CA LYS A 66 -4.56 -5.27 -15.34
C LYS A 66 -5.80 -5.37 -14.46
N ASP A 67 -5.62 -5.49 -13.15
CA ASP A 67 -6.69 -5.70 -12.19
C ASP A 67 -7.01 -4.40 -11.44
N SER A 68 -8.30 -4.15 -11.22
CA SER A 68 -8.72 -3.04 -10.36
C SER A 68 -8.81 -3.50 -8.91
N LEU A 69 -8.72 -2.55 -7.96
CA LEU A 69 -9.02 -2.84 -6.55
C LEU A 69 -10.41 -3.44 -6.36
N ARG A 70 -11.37 -3.08 -7.24
CA ARG A 70 -12.73 -3.68 -7.21
C ARG A 70 -12.71 -5.16 -7.56
N ASP A 71 -11.80 -5.61 -8.41
CA ASP A 71 -11.70 -7.01 -8.78
C ASP A 71 -11.13 -7.84 -7.64
N ILE A 72 -10.13 -7.31 -6.93
CA ILE A 72 -9.59 -7.92 -5.72
C ILE A 72 -10.67 -8.01 -4.62
N ASN A 73 -11.40 -6.92 -4.38
CA ASN A 73 -12.42 -6.86 -3.33
C ASN A 73 -13.56 -7.87 -3.51
N LYS A 74 -13.82 -8.36 -4.73
CA LYS A 74 -14.85 -9.40 -4.97
C LYS A 74 -14.49 -10.75 -4.34
N TYR A 75 -13.21 -11.00 -4.12
CA TYR A 75 -12.71 -12.25 -3.53
C TYR A 75 -12.59 -12.18 -2.02
N LEU A 76 -12.68 -10.99 -1.43
CA LEU A 76 -12.56 -10.78 0.01
C LEU A 76 -13.87 -11.12 0.72
N SER A 77 -13.74 -11.83 1.83
CA SER A 77 -14.84 -12.11 2.75
C SER A 77 -14.31 -12.22 4.18
N LYS A 78 -15.16 -11.95 5.17
CA LYS A 78 -14.79 -12.10 6.58
C LYS A 78 -14.48 -13.56 6.90
N ASN A 79 -13.27 -13.81 7.36
CA ASN A 79 -12.80 -15.11 7.80
C ASN A 79 -11.99 -14.96 9.08
N THR A 80 -12.11 -15.92 10.00
CA THR A 80 -11.20 -16.03 11.15
C THR A 80 -9.85 -16.56 10.66
N VAL A 81 -8.81 -15.74 10.75
CA VAL A 81 -7.46 -16.07 10.28
C VAL A 81 -6.41 -15.65 11.31
N GLU A 82 -5.32 -16.41 11.36
CA GLU A 82 -4.09 -16.02 12.06
C GLU A 82 -3.19 -15.26 11.08
N VAL A 83 -2.84 -14.02 11.43
CA VAL A 83 -1.99 -13.12 10.65
C VAL A 83 -0.62 -13.06 11.31
N CYS A 84 0.43 -13.39 10.54
CA CYS A 84 1.83 -13.23 10.94
C CYS A 84 2.50 -12.21 10.03
N ILE A 85 2.82 -11.04 10.57
CA ILE A 85 3.41 -9.92 9.82
C ILE A 85 4.73 -9.47 10.45
N PRO A 86 5.79 -9.19 9.67
CA PRO A 86 7.01 -8.61 10.22
C PRO A 86 6.73 -7.26 10.89
N LYS A 87 7.39 -6.96 12.00
CA LYS A 87 7.47 -5.59 12.52
C LYS A 87 8.34 -4.77 11.58
N PHE A 88 7.83 -3.64 11.10
CA PHE A 88 8.62 -2.73 10.28
C PHE A 88 8.13 -1.30 10.39
N LYS A 89 9.07 -0.37 10.20
CA LYS A 89 8.80 1.04 10.03
C LYS A 89 9.29 1.45 8.66
N PHE A 90 8.40 2.01 7.87
CA PHE A 90 8.66 2.51 6.54
C PHE A 90 8.56 4.04 6.55
N TYR A 91 9.55 4.69 5.97
CA TYR A 91 9.60 6.13 5.79
C TYR A 91 10.01 6.42 4.35
N SER A 92 9.25 7.24 3.64
CA SER A 92 9.54 7.59 2.26
C SER A 92 9.22 9.05 2.00
N ILE A 93 10.19 9.75 1.41
CA ILE A 93 9.98 11.06 0.80
C ILE A 93 10.06 10.85 -0.71
N THR A 94 9.02 11.25 -1.42
CA THR A 94 8.97 11.19 -2.89
C THR A 94 8.68 12.57 -3.45
N ARG A 95 9.19 12.82 -4.67
CA ARG A 95 8.89 14.02 -5.45
C ARG A 95 8.25 13.60 -6.76
N PRO A 96 6.93 13.35 -6.79
CA PRO A 96 6.28 12.71 -7.93
C PRO A 96 6.09 13.63 -9.15
N LYS A 97 6.64 14.85 -9.16
CA LYS A 97 6.54 15.79 -10.30
C LYS A 97 6.83 15.12 -11.65
N ASN A 98 7.96 14.41 -11.77
CA ASN A 98 8.33 13.72 -13.01
C ASN A 98 7.35 12.61 -13.37
N ALA A 99 6.97 11.77 -12.41
CA ALA A 99 6.01 10.68 -12.63
C ALA A 99 4.62 11.21 -13.06
N LEU A 100 4.15 12.29 -12.44
CA LEU A 100 2.90 12.95 -12.81
C LEU A 100 2.96 13.55 -14.22
N THR A 101 4.11 14.17 -14.57
CA THR A 101 4.36 14.70 -15.91
C THR A 101 4.31 13.57 -16.95
N GLU A 102 4.95 12.42 -16.68
CA GLU A 102 4.89 11.22 -17.53
C GLU A 102 3.46 10.65 -17.65
N CYS A 103 2.63 10.83 -16.63
CA CYS A 103 1.20 10.48 -16.66
C CYS A 103 0.30 11.53 -17.35
N GLY A 104 0.87 12.61 -17.90
CA GLY A 104 0.15 13.65 -18.63
C GLY A 104 -0.32 14.83 -17.77
N VAL A 105 0.04 14.87 -16.49
CA VAL A 105 -0.21 16.03 -15.62
C VAL A 105 0.96 17.00 -15.77
N THR A 106 0.89 17.87 -16.78
CA THR A 106 2.00 18.76 -17.17
C THR A 106 1.76 20.22 -16.83
N ASP A 107 0.55 20.72 -17.12
CA ASP A 107 0.25 22.15 -17.11
C ASP A 107 0.35 22.76 -15.72
N ILE A 108 -0.04 22.01 -14.68
CA ILE A 108 0.03 22.44 -13.28
C ILE A 108 1.45 22.86 -12.85
N PHE A 109 2.48 22.36 -13.52
CA PHE A 109 3.89 22.59 -13.18
C PHE A 109 4.57 23.72 -13.95
N ASN A 110 3.84 24.48 -14.77
CA ASN A 110 4.38 25.56 -15.58
C ASN A 110 3.39 26.73 -15.74
N GLU A 111 3.78 27.77 -16.48
CA GLU A 111 2.98 29.00 -16.65
C GLU A 111 1.61 28.79 -17.33
N ALA A 112 1.39 27.65 -17.99
CA ALA A 112 0.09 27.28 -18.55
C ALA A 112 -0.94 26.88 -17.47
N ALA A 113 -0.51 26.67 -16.22
CA ALA A 113 -1.39 26.31 -15.11
C ALA A 113 -2.52 27.33 -14.92
N ASP A 114 -3.76 26.84 -14.83
CA ASP A 114 -4.90 27.64 -14.38
C ASP A 114 -5.28 27.26 -12.95
N LEU A 115 -4.55 27.84 -11.99
CA LEU A 115 -4.83 27.73 -10.56
C LEU A 115 -5.61 28.94 -10.02
N SER A 116 -6.33 29.66 -10.89
CA SER A 116 -7.11 30.85 -10.51
C SER A 116 -8.20 30.57 -9.47
N GLY A 117 -8.63 29.31 -9.32
CA GLY A 117 -9.53 28.90 -8.24
C GLY A 117 -8.94 29.04 -6.82
N ILE A 118 -7.62 29.15 -6.69
CA ILE A 118 -6.93 29.35 -5.39
C ILE A 118 -6.74 30.84 -5.09
N THR A 119 -6.28 31.62 -6.08
CA THR A 119 -5.82 33.01 -5.87
C THR A 119 -6.72 34.08 -6.50
N GLY A 120 -7.66 33.70 -7.35
CA GLY A 120 -8.50 34.63 -8.14
C GLY A 120 -7.80 35.22 -9.37
N SER A 121 -6.53 34.88 -9.63
CA SER A 121 -5.76 35.36 -10.79
C SER A 121 -4.89 34.27 -11.40
N LYS A 122 -4.52 34.42 -12.67
CA LYS A 122 -3.56 33.53 -13.35
C LYS A 122 -2.12 33.83 -12.94
N GLY A 123 -1.20 32.92 -13.27
CA GLY A 123 0.24 33.06 -13.00
C GLY A 123 0.75 32.29 -11.78
N LEU A 124 -0.13 31.57 -11.08
CA LEU A 124 0.27 30.60 -10.06
C LEU A 124 0.45 29.22 -10.72
N TYR A 125 1.58 28.58 -10.47
CA TYR A 125 1.85 27.18 -10.83
C TYR A 125 2.55 26.45 -9.68
N LEU A 126 2.49 25.13 -9.72
CA LEU A 126 3.12 24.25 -8.73
C LEU A 126 4.59 24.04 -9.11
N ASP A 127 5.52 24.54 -8.28
CA ASP A 127 6.95 24.37 -8.56
C ASP A 127 7.43 22.94 -8.28
N ASP A 128 7.18 22.44 -7.07
CA ASP A 128 7.51 21.07 -6.67
C ASP A 128 6.36 20.45 -5.86
N LEU A 129 6.30 19.13 -5.88
CA LEU A 129 5.38 18.36 -5.05
C LEU A 129 6.21 17.39 -4.22
N VAL A 130 6.14 17.51 -2.90
CA VAL A 130 6.84 16.62 -1.97
C VAL A 130 5.79 15.80 -1.22
N GLN A 131 5.89 14.48 -1.31
CA GLN A 131 5.04 13.55 -0.58
C GLN A 131 5.88 12.80 0.45
N LEU A 132 5.51 12.94 1.71
CA LEU A 132 6.07 12.20 2.82
C LEU A 132 5.08 11.11 3.26
N VAL A 133 5.54 9.87 3.34
CA VAL A 133 4.78 8.72 3.83
C VAL A 133 5.54 8.06 4.96
N THR A 134 4.88 7.85 6.09
CA THR A 134 5.35 7.00 7.19
C THR A 134 4.32 5.92 7.44
N LEU A 135 4.78 4.68 7.62
CA LEU A 135 3.94 3.55 7.99
C LEU A 135 4.68 2.72 9.03
N GLU A 136 4.00 2.32 10.08
CA GLU A 136 4.56 1.48 11.13
C GLU A 136 3.63 0.31 11.42
N VAL A 137 4.21 -0.88 11.44
CA VAL A 137 3.57 -2.11 11.88
C VAL A 137 4.25 -2.57 13.16
N ASP A 138 3.52 -2.54 14.26
CA ASP A 138 3.97 -2.96 15.58
C ASP A 138 2.84 -3.69 16.33
N GLU A 139 3.18 -4.30 17.47
CA GLU A 139 2.20 -4.81 18.43
C GLU A 139 1.47 -3.63 19.07
N SER A 140 0.21 -3.39 18.70
CA SER A 140 -0.60 -2.48 19.51
C SER A 140 -1.07 -3.18 20.80
N SER A 141 -1.29 -2.36 21.83
CA SER A 141 -1.77 -2.81 23.14
C SER A 141 -3.26 -3.23 23.14
N GLY A 142 -3.93 -3.20 21.97
CA GLY A 142 -5.33 -3.58 21.79
C GLY A 142 -5.49 -4.62 20.69
N SER A 143 -6.40 -5.57 20.89
CA SER A 143 -6.53 -6.83 20.15
C SER A 143 -6.75 -6.75 18.62
N TYR A 144 -6.86 -5.56 18.02
CA TYR A 144 -7.32 -5.39 16.63
C TYR A 144 -6.54 -4.39 15.76
N ASN A 145 -5.55 -3.65 16.30
CA ASN A 145 -4.89 -2.60 15.53
C ASN A 145 -3.42 -2.96 15.28
N PHE A 146 -2.98 -3.06 14.03
CA PHE A 146 -1.56 -3.29 13.68
C PHE A 146 -0.87 -2.03 13.18
N LEU A 147 -1.63 -0.97 12.93
CA LEU A 147 -1.21 0.11 12.05
C LEU A 147 -1.37 1.46 12.72
N THR A 148 -0.29 2.24 12.72
CA THR A 148 -0.27 3.64 13.09
C THR A 148 0.29 4.47 11.93
N THR A 149 -0.18 5.71 11.81
CA THR A 149 0.29 6.71 10.83
C THR A 149 1.03 7.84 11.52
#